data_AF-A0A7X8U8G3-F1
#
_entry.id   AF-A0A7X8U8G3-F1
#
_cell.length_a   1.000
_cell.length_b   1.000
_cell.length_c   1.000
_cell.angle_alpha   90.00
_cell.angle_beta   90.00
_cell.angle_gamma   90.00
#
_symmetry.space_group_name_H-M   'P 1'
#
loop_
_entity.id
_entity.type
_entity.pdbx_description
1 polymer ?
#
loop_
_entity_poly.entity_id
_entity_poly.type
_entity_poly.pdbx_seq_one_letter_code
_entity_poly.pdbx_strand_id
1 'polypeptide(L)'
;MLTFFISVSLLSSWVDKIDRHYNGAKEGVRIEDIEVGRMLPAELNEIVAELAVRCQKLPVEPTLDKDSGAIIDGQKGIIVDIDQTVANALSAAPDSTIKLVLHPLMPRYSKESLEQVRYCIGTYKTGFSGSSARLRNIQTACYSVNHTIVWPGQEFSFNAGTGPRTAERGYLPAPIIMGGQFEMGDGGGVCQASSTLYNAARQARLRIIERHGHSKPVRYVPAGRDAAVSFGDQDLRFANPRAGPIIIKMWVARGTVCAEIWGGEN
;
A
#
# COMPACT_ATOMS: atom_id res chain seq x y z
N MET A 1 -31.80 18.16 -66.88
CA MET A 1 -32.00 17.83 -65.45
C MET A 1 -30.70 17.19 -64.97
N LEU A 2 -29.78 17.97 -64.41
CA LEU A 2 -28.43 17.50 -64.04
C LEU A 2 -28.46 17.06 -62.57
N THR A 3 -28.54 15.76 -62.31
CA THR A 3 -28.53 15.20 -60.95
C THR A 3 -27.10 15.17 -60.42
N PHE A 4 -26.82 16.03 -59.45
CA PHE A 4 -25.56 16.05 -58.69
C PHE A 4 -25.47 14.79 -57.81
N PHE A 5 -24.68 13.81 -58.24
CA PHE A 5 -24.24 12.71 -57.38
C PHE A 5 -23.06 13.22 -56.53
N ILE A 6 -23.36 13.87 -55.39
CA ILE A 6 -22.34 14.06 -54.37
C ILE A 6 -22.12 12.69 -53.74
N SER A 7 -20.89 12.16 -53.85
CA SER A 7 -20.58 10.87 -53.25
C SER A 7 -20.79 10.94 -51.73
N VAL A 8 -21.35 9.87 -51.15
CA VAL A 8 -21.62 9.78 -49.69
C VAL A 8 -20.37 10.09 -48.86
N SER A 9 -19.17 9.76 -49.38
CA SER A 9 -17.87 10.09 -48.77
C SER A 9 -17.57 11.60 -48.72
N LEU A 10 -17.86 12.33 -49.80
CA LEU A 10 -17.67 13.79 -49.85
C LEU A 10 -18.66 14.49 -48.93
N LEU A 11 -19.92 14.04 -48.93
CA LEU A 11 -20.95 14.56 -48.03
C LEU A 11 -20.58 14.34 -46.56
N SER A 12 -20.12 13.13 -46.20
CA SER A 12 -19.65 12.79 -44.85
C SER A 12 -18.48 13.66 -44.40
N SER A 13 -17.49 13.88 -45.27
CA SER A 13 -16.33 14.73 -44.95
C SER A 13 -16.69 16.20 -44.76
N TRP A 14 -17.70 16.67 -45.49
CA TRP A 14 -18.16 18.05 -45.40
C TRP A 14 -18.97 18.28 -44.12
N VAL A 15 -19.83 17.33 -43.76
CA VAL A 15 -20.57 17.35 -42.50
C VAL A 15 -19.62 17.29 -41.30
N ASP A 16 -18.59 16.42 -41.33
CA ASP A 16 -17.58 16.34 -40.27
C ASP A 16 -16.82 17.66 -40.08
N LYS A 17 -16.42 18.33 -41.17
CA LYS A 17 -15.77 19.66 -41.10
C LYS A 17 -16.66 20.72 -40.47
N ILE A 18 -17.97 20.70 -40.77
CA ILE A 18 -18.94 21.64 -40.18
C ILE A 18 -19.10 21.35 -38.69
N ASP A 19 -19.29 20.09 -38.33
CA ASP A 19 -19.46 19.67 -36.94
C ASP A 19 -18.26 20.10 -36.08
N ARG A 20 -17.04 19.82 -36.55
CA ARG A 20 -15.78 20.25 -35.92
C ARG A 20 -15.63 21.77 -35.83
N HIS A 21 -16.19 22.52 -36.77
CA HIS A 21 -16.14 23.98 -36.73
C HIS A 21 -17.03 24.58 -35.64
N TYR A 22 -18.22 24.01 -35.43
CA TYR A 22 -19.20 24.53 -34.49
C TYR A 22 -19.08 23.91 -33.09
N ASN A 23 -18.82 22.61 -33.02
CA ASN A 23 -18.84 21.80 -31.79
C ASN A 23 -17.45 21.41 -31.29
N GLY A 24 -16.40 21.61 -32.09
CA GLY A 24 -15.01 21.36 -31.71
C GLY A 24 -14.30 22.58 -31.10
N ALA A 25 -13.13 22.33 -30.52
CA ALA A 25 -12.26 23.39 -30.03
C ALA A 25 -11.87 24.37 -31.14
N LYS A 26 -11.66 25.64 -30.78
CA LYS A 26 -11.28 26.67 -31.76
C LYS A 26 -9.91 26.39 -32.37
N GLU A 27 -9.68 26.92 -33.55
CA GLU A 27 -8.43 26.72 -34.28
C GLU A 27 -7.24 27.26 -33.47
N GLY A 28 -6.11 26.55 -33.52
CA GLY A 28 -4.90 26.90 -32.78
C GLY A 28 -4.99 26.68 -31.26
N VAL A 29 -6.13 26.22 -30.71
CA VAL A 29 -6.23 25.90 -29.29
C VAL A 29 -5.29 24.74 -28.95
N ARG A 30 -4.57 24.90 -27.83
CA ARG A 30 -3.66 23.90 -27.28
C ARG A 30 -4.04 23.54 -25.86
N ILE A 31 -3.85 22.28 -25.48
CA ILE A 31 -3.84 21.83 -24.09
C ILE A 31 -2.39 21.53 -23.75
N GLU A 32 -1.82 22.30 -22.82
CA GLU A 32 -0.38 22.35 -22.59
C GLU A 32 0.38 22.61 -23.91
N ASP A 33 1.17 21.63 -24.38
CA ASP A 33 1.93 21.66 -25.63
C ASP A 33 1.24 20.95 -26.80
N ILE A 34 0.07 20.31 -26.58
CA ILE A 34 -0.65 19.53 -27.58
C ILE A 34 -1.66 20.42 -28.31
N GLU A 35 -1.58 20.45 -29.64
CA GLU A 35 -2.57 21.15 -30.47
C GLU A 35 -3.84 20.32 -30.60
N VAL A 36 -4.96 20.94 -30.23
CA VAL A 36 -6.28 20.28 -30.16
C VAL A 36 -7.37 21.01 -30.95
N GLY A 37 -6.98 22.00 -31.76
CA GLY A 37 -7.93 22.75 -32.58
C GLY A 37 -8.76 21.83 -33.48
N ARG A 38 -10.05 22.14 -33.62
CA ARG A 38 -11.04 21.36 -34.39
C ARG A 38 -11.36 19.96 -33.83
N MET A 39 -10.81 19.57 -32.68
CA MET A 39 -11.18 18.32 -32.03
C MET A 39 -12.52 18.45 -31.33
N LEU A 40 -13.34 17.40 -31.45
CA LEU A 40 -14.65 17.27 -30.81
C LEU A 40 -14.49 16.90 -29.32
N PRO A 41 -15.54 17.06 -28.50
CA PRO A 41 -15.48 16.78 -27.08
C PRO A 41 -14.98 15.37 -26.73
N ALA A 42 -15.34 14.34 -27.51
CA ALA A 42 -14.88 12.98 -27.27
C ALA A 42 -13.37 12.82 -27.49
N GLU A 43 -12.84 13.42 -28.56
CA GLU A 43 -11.40 13.39 -28.89
C GLU A 43 -10.59 14.16 -27.84
N LEU A 44 -11.11 15.31 -27.38
CA LEU A 44 -10.51 16.07 -26.29
C LEU A 44 -10.47 15.26 -24.98
N ASN A 45 -11.54 14.54 -24.67
CA ASN A 45 -11.60 13.68 -23.49
C ASN A 45 -10.51 12.61 -23.52
N GLU A 46 -10.28 11.96 -24.68
CA GLU A 46 -9.22 10.96 -24.82
C GLU A 46 -7.83 11.56 -24.55
N ILE A 47 -7.52 12.71 -25.16
CA ILE A 47 -6.22 13.38 -24.97
C ILE A 47 -6.03 13.82 -23.51
N VAL A 48 -7.05 14.42 -22.91
CA VAL A 48 -6.97 14.89 -21.52
C VAL A 48 -6.89 13.69 -20.56
N ALA A 49 -7.56 12.58 -20.85
CA ALA A 49 -7.42 11.34 -20.07
C ALA A 49 -6.00 10.76 -20.16
N GLU A 50 -5.38 10.76 -21.33
CA GLU A 50 -3.97 10.35 -21.49
C GLU A 50 -3.00 11.27 -20.74
N LEU A 51 -3.23 12.59 -20.77
CA LEU A 51 -2.50 13.55 -19.96
C LEU A 51 -2.73 13.30 -18.47
N ALA A 52 -3.97 13.03 -18.06
CA ALA A 52 -4.33 12.73 -16.68
C ALA A 52 -3.56 11.52 -16.14
N VAL A 53 -3.46 10.44 -16.90
CA VAL A 53 -2.69 9.25 -16.50
C VAL A 53 -1.21 9.57 -16.29
N ARG A 54 -0.62 10.46 -17.11
CA ARG A 54 0.78 10.88 -16.99
C ARG A 54 1.03 11.84 -15.83
N CYS A 55 0.07 12.73 -15.57
CA CYS A 55 0.23 13.81 -14.58
C CYS A 55 -0.27 13.44 -13.19
N GLN A 56 -1.19 12.49 -13.07
CA GLN A 56 -1.77 12.12 -11.79
C GLN A 56 -0.70 11.57 -10.84
N LYS A 57 -0.84 11.94 -9.57
CA LYS A 57 -0.04 11.40 -8.46
C LYS A 57 -1.01 10.95 -7.40
N LEU A 58 -0.98 9.68 -7.02
CA LEU A 58 -1.77 9.19 -5.91
C LEU A 58 -1.27 9.80 -4.60
N PRO A 59 -2.15 10.07 -3.63
CA PRO A 59 -1.73 10.49 -2.31
C PRO A 59 -0.92 9.39 -1.63
N VAL A 60 -0.02 9.82 -0.74
CA VAL A 60 0.74 8.94 0.14
C VAL A 60 0.18 9.06 1.54
N GLU A 61 -0.25 7.94 2.11
CA GLU A 61 -0.72 7.89 3.50
C GLU A 61 0.41 8.23 4.49
N PRO A 62 0.09 8.83 5.65
CA PRO A 62 1.08 9.05 6.69
C PRO A 62 1.68 7.72 7.17
N THR A 63 2.95 7.76 7.55
CA THR A 63 3.71 6.56 7.95
C THR A 63 4.52 6.81 9.21
N LEU A 64 5.30 5.82 9.65
CA LEU A 64 6.26 5.96 10.74
C LEU A 64 7.68 5.79 10.19
N ASP A 65 8.59 6.60 10.72
CA ASP A 65 10.02 6.34 10.58
C ASP A 65 10.37 4.99 11.20
N LYS A 66 11.15 4.19 10.47
CA LYS A 66 11.38 2.79 10.82
C LYS A 66 12.17 2.65 12.13
N ASP A 67 13.10 3.56 12.37
CA ASP A 67 14.03 3.47 13.49
C ASP A 67 13.49 4.21 14.72
N SER A 68 13.07 5.47 14.55
CA SER A 68 12.58 6.32 15.64
C SER A 68 11.11 6.13 15.98
N GLY A 69 10.30 5.65 15.04
CA GLY A 69 8.84 5.58 15.17
C GLY A 69 8.16 6.96 15.11
N ALA A 70 8.90 8.01 14.70
CA ALA A 70 8.33 9.34 14.50
C ALA A 70 7.31 9.33 13.36
N ILE A 71 6.22 10.07 13.53
CA ILE A 71 5.19 10.17 12.49
C ILE A 71 5.72 11.00 11.33
N ILE A 72 5.64 10.44 10.13
CA ILE A 72 5.91 11.09 8.85
C ILE A 72 4.55 11.40 8.22
N ASP A 73 4.30 12.68 7.95
CA ASP A 73 3.02 13.12 7.41
C ASP A 73 2.77 12.59 5.98
N GLY A 74 1.49 12.48 5.64
CA GLY A 74 1.06 12.09 4.31
C GLY A 74 1.37 13.15 3.27
N GLN A 75 1.36 12.77 2.00
CA GLN A 75 1.54 13.68 0.89
C GLN A 75 0.27 13.71 0.04
N LYS A 76 -0.22 14.91 -0.25
CA LYS A 76 -1.35 15.08 -1.17
C LYS A 76 -0.97 14.59 -2.56
N GLY A 77 -1.89 13.86 -3.16
CA GLY A 77 -1.89 13.54 -4.57
C GLY A 77 -2.45 14.69 -5.41
N ILE A 78 -2.46 14.47 -6.70
CA ILE A 78 -3.05 15.36 -7.71
C ILE A 78 -3.78 14.49 -8.72
N ILE A 79 -5.00 14.87 -9.05
CA ILE A 79 -5.76 14.32 -10.16
C ILE A 79 -6.11 15.44 -11.15
N VAL A 80 -6.33 15.09 -12.41
CA VAL A 80 -6.77 16.04 -13.43
C VAL A 80 -8.30 16.03 -13.49
N ASP A 81 -8.90 17.21 -13.48
CA ASP A 81 -10.32 17.40 -13.79
C ASP A 81 -10.51 17.38 -15.29
N ILE A 82 -10.80 16.19 -15.82
CA ILE A 82 -10.95 15.98 -17.26
C ILE A 82 -12.08 16.84 -17.81
N ASP A 83 -13.24 16.80 -17.16
CA ASP A 83 -14.45 17.50 -17.60
C ASP A 83 -14.22 19.01 -17.65
N GLN A 84 -13.64 19.59 -16.59
CA GLN A 84 -13.38 21.02 -16.54
C GLN A 84 -12.26 21.43 -17.52
N THR A 85 -11.23 20.62 -17.71
CA THR A 85 -10.19 20.90 -18.72
C THR A 85 -10.75 20.88 -20.14
N VAL A 86 -11.58 19.89 -20.48
CA VAL A 86 -12.24 19.81 -21.79
C VAL A 86 -13.19 20.99 -22.01
N ALA A 87 -13.99 21.33 -21.00
CA ALA A 87 -14.87 22.51 -21.07
C ALA A 87 -14.09 23.80 -21.30
N ASN A 88 -12.94 23.96 -20.60
CA ASN A 88 -12.05 25.10 -20.80
C ASN A 88 -11.51 25.15 -22.23
N ALA A 89 -11.06 24.02 -22.80
CA ALA A 89 -10.58 23.94 -24.17
C ALA A 89 -11.65 24.25 -25.23
N LEU A 90 -12.89 23.77 -25.04
CA LEU A 90 -14.00 24.05 -25.96
C LEU A 90 -14.44 25.52 -25.93
N SER A 91 -14.39 26.16 -24.76
CA SER A 91 -14.76 27.57 -24.57
C SER A 91 -13.63 28.56 -24.89
N ALA A 92 -12.42 28.06 -25.17
CA ALA A 92 -11.24 28.88 -25.36
C ALA A 92 -11.28 29.70 -26.66
N ALA A 93 -10.64 30.87 -26.64
CA ALA A 93 -10.43 31.67 -27.83
C ALA A 93 -9.45 30.97 -28.81
N PRO A 94 -9.48 31.29 -30.12
CA PRO A 94 -8.47 30.81 -31.06
C PRO A 94 -7.03 31.07 -30.58
N ASP A 95 -6.11 30.19 -30.93
CA ASP A 95 -4.67 30.28 -30.63
C ASP A 95 -4.32 30.35 -29.12
N SER A 96 -5.23 29.93 -28.25
CA SER A 96 -5.02 29.95 -26.79
C SER A 96 -4.43 28.63 -26.27
N THR A 97 -3.67 28.73 -25.18
CA THR A 97 -3.14 27.57 -24.46
C THR A 97 -3.88 27.38 -23.14
N ILE A 98 -4.48 26.21 -22.98
CA ILE A 98 -5.19 25.80 -21.78
C ILE A 98 -4.30 24.88 -20.95
N LYS A 99 -4.24 25.14 -19.64
CA LYS A 99 -3.55 24.26 -18.69
C LYS A 99 -4.49 23.20 -18.16
N LEU A 100 -3.93 22.06 -17.75
CA LEU A 100 -4.68 21.06 -17.02
C LEU A 100 -5.24 21.65 -15.71
N VAL A 101 -6.50 21.33 -15.44
CA VAL A 101 -7.16 21.70 -14.19
C VAL A 101 -6.82 20.60 -13.19
N LEU A 102 -6.12 20.97 -12.13
CA LEU A 102 -5.59 20.03 -11.14
C LEU A 102 -6.38 20.13 -9.85
N HIS A 103 -6.86 18.99 -9.34
CA HIS A 103 -7.47 18.89 -8.01
C HIS A 103 -6.56 18.15 -7.04
N PRO A 104 -6.36 18.68 -5.82
CA PRO A 104 -5.62 17.97 -4.80
C PRO A 104 -6.43 16.75 -4.33
N LEU A 105 -5.78 15.59 -4.30
CA LEU A 105 -6.34 14.37 -3.71
C LEU A 105 -5.69 14.16 -2.35
N MET A 106 -6.45 14.30 -1.27
CA MET A 106 -5.93 14.12 0.08
C MET A 106 -5.73 12.63 0.41
N PRO A 107 -4.73 12.26 1.24
CA PRO A 107 -4.64 10.92 1.79
C PRO A 107 -5.92 10.54 2.54
N ARG A 108 -6.22 9.24 2.58
CA ARG A 108 -7.40 8.73 3.28
C ARG A 108 -7.30 8.95 4.79
N TYR A 109 -6.09 8.88 5.34
CA TYR A 109 -5.80 9.07 6.76
C TYR A 109 -4.87 10.26 6.97
N SER A 110 -4.94 10.83 8.16
CA SER A 110 -4.15 12.01 8.52
C SER A 110 -3.12 11.68 9.61
N LYS A 111 -2.15 12.56 9.80
CA LYS A 111 -1.20 12.49 10.92
C LYS A 111 -1.92 12.34 12.27
N GLU A 112 -3.01 13.09 12.48
CA GLU A 112 -3.81 13.06 13.70
C GLU A 112 -4.41 11.67 13.96
N SER A 113 -4.68 10.89 12.90
CA SER A 113 -5.16 9.51 13.03
C SER A 113 -4.12 8.61 13.73
N LEU A 114 -2.83 8.86 13.48
CA LEU A 114 -1.73 8.14 14.14
C LEU A 114 -1.42 8.69 15.53
N GLU A 115 -1.63 9.99 15.76
CA GLU A 115 -1.45 10.60 17.09
C GLU A 115 -2.45 10.09 18.14
N GLN A 116 -3.57 9.50 17.70
CA GLN A 116 -4.54 8.83 18.58
C GLN A 116 -4.04 7.47 19.09
N VAL A 117 -3.01 6.87 18.48
CA VAL A 117 -2.48 5.54 18.82
C VAL A 117 -1.60 5.62 20.08
N ARG A 118 -2.24 5.71 21.25
CA ARG A 118 -1.58 5.99 22.54
C ARG A 118 -1.64 4.86 23.56
N TYR A 119 -2.43 3.82 23.32
CA TYR A 119 -2.67 2.77 24.30
C TYR A 119 -2.11 1.43 23.83
N CYS A 120 -1.34 0.76 24.69
CA CYS A 120 -0.93 -0.63 24.47
C CYS A 120 -2.14 -1.54 24.74
N ILE A 121 -2.77 -2.02 23.66
CA ILE A 121 -4.00 -2.83 23.69
C ILE A 121 -3.71 -4.33 23.66
N GLY A 122 -2.47 -4.74 23.41
CA GLY A 122 -2.03 -6.12 23.53
C GLY A 122 -0.51 -6.21 23.63
N THR A 123 -0.01 -7.11 24.46
CA THR A 123 1.43 -7.32 24.67
C THR A 123 1.75 -8.78 24.91
N TYR A 124 2.89 -9.23 24.42
CA TYR A 124 3.36 -10.57 24.77
C TYR A 124 4.87 -10.63 24.74
N LYS A 125 5.41 -11.52 25.58
CA LYS A 125 6.84 -11.71 25.75
C LYS A 125 7.17 -13.19 25.71
N THR A 126 8.24 -13.55 25.01
CA THR A 126 8.79 -14.91 25.03
C THR A 126 10.26 -14.89 25.36
N GLY A 127 10.69 -15.76 26.27
CA GLY A 127 12.10 -15.93 26.60
C GLY A 127 12.85 -16.57 25.42
N PHE A 128 14.04 -16.06 25.12
CA PHE A 128 14.92 -16.62 24.11
C PHE A 128 16.21 -17.13 24.77
N SER A 129 16.67 -18.28 24.28
CA SER A 129 18.01 -18.80 24.47
C SER A 129 18.52 -19.32 23.12
N GLY A 130 19.84 -19.37 22.92
CA GLY A 130 20.44 -19.95 21.73
C GLY A 130 21.64 -19.16 21.21
N SER A 131 22.05 -19.48 19.99
CA SER A 131 23.21 -18.87 19.34
C SER A 131 23.01 -17.40 18.98
N SER A 132 24.12 -16.70 18.75
CA SER A 132 24.13 -15.33 18.21
C SER A 132 23.43 -15.24 16.85
N ALA A 133 23.58 -16.25 15.98
CA ALA A 133 22.89 -16.32 14.70
C ALA A 133 21.35 -16.36 14.87
N ARG A 134 20.85 -17.18 15.80
CA ARG A 134 19.42 -17.23 16.12
C ARG A 134 18.91 -15.90 16.66
N LEU A 135 19.67 -15.25 17.55
CA LEU A 135 19.35 -13.93 18.07
C LEU A 135 19.26 -12.90 16.93
N ARG A 136 20.24 -12.89 16.01
CA ARG A 136 20.26 -11.99 14.86
C ARG A 136 19.02 -12.17 14.00
N ASN A 137 18.64 -13.42 13.69
CA ASN A 137 17.42 -13.70 12.91
C ASN A 137 16.15 -13.17 13.57
N ILE A 138 16.02 -13.34 14.88
CA ILE A 138 14.88 -12.83 15.65
C ILE A 138 14.88 -11.29 15.61
N GLN A 139 16.03 -10.65 15.80
CA GLN A 139 16.17 -9.20 15.72
C GLN A 139 15.79 -8.68 14.33
N THR A 140 16.28 -9.32 13.26
CA THR A 140 15.92 -8.98 11.87
C THR A 140 14.41 -9.07 11.68
N ALA A 141 13.77 -10.16 12.10
CA ALA A 141 12.32 -10.32 11.97
C ALA A 141 11.53 -9.29 12.79
N CYS A 142 11.93 -9.03 14.04
CA CYS A 142 11.30 -8.01 14.88
C CYS A 142 11.42 -6.62 14.23
N TYR A 143 12.62 -6.27 13.78
CA TYR A 143 12.87 -5.01 13.09
C TYR A 143 12.00 -4.89 11.84
N SER A 144 11.92 -5.93 11.00
CA SER A 144 11.11 -5.92 9.78
C SER A 144 9.64 -5.57 10.02
N VAL A 145 9.03 -6.00 11.12
CA VAL A 145 7.62 -5.73 11.43
C VAL A 145 7.39 -4.60 12.44
N ASN A 146 8.45 -4.11 13.09
CA ASN A 146 8.37 -2.99 14.03
C ASN A 146 7.87 -1.70 13.34
N HIS A 147 7.10 -0.87 14.03
CA HIS A 147 6.51 0.36 13.50
C HIS A 147 5.63 0.15 12.26
N THR A 148 5.03 -1.04 12.10
CA THR A 148 4.06 -1.28 11.02
C THR A 148 2.69 -0.75 11.44
N ILE A 149 2.12 0.13 10.61
CA ILE A 149 0.72 0.56 10.75
C ILE A 149 -0.18 -0.47 10.09
N VAL A 150 -1.28 -0.83 10.76
CA VAL A 150 -2.38 -1.60 10.15
C VAL A 150 -3.64 -0.75 10.23
N TRP A 151 -4.02 -0.20 9.10
CA TRP A 151 -5.20 0.68 8.97
C TRP A 151 -6.51 -0.07 9.25
N PRO A 152 -7.61 0.65 9.57
CA PRO A 152 -8.92 0.06 9.72
C PRO A 152 -9.31 -0.87 8.56
N GLY A 153 -9.69 -2.10 8.89
CA GLY A 153 -10.05 -3.14 7.92
C GLY A 153 -8.88 -3.76 7.14
N GLN A 154 -7.65 -3.24 7.28
CA GLN A 154 -6.48 -3.77 6.59
C GLN A 154 -6.03 -5.10 7.20
N GLU A 155 -5.53 -5.99 6.34
CA GLU A 155 -4.82 -7.21 6.74
C GLU A 155 -3.31 -6.95 6.87
N PHE A 156 -2.73 -7.48 7.94
CA PHE A 156 -1.29 -7.63 8.12
C PHE A 156 -0.87 -9.05 7.79
N SER A 157 0.28 -9.19 7.13
CA SER A 157 0.97 -10.46 6.88
C SER A 157 2.38 -10.38 7.45
N PHE A 158 2.73 -11.36 8.29
CA PHE A 158 4.06 -11.43 8.88
C PHE A 158 5.12 -11.69 7.80
N ASN A 159 4.83 -12.60 6.86
CA ASN A 159 5.71 -12.90 5.73
C ASN A 159 5.92 -11.71 4.79
N ALA A 160 4.89 -10.88 4.54
CA ALA A 160 5.03 -9.67 3.74
C ALA A 160 6.00 -8.68 4.39
N GLY A 161 5.95 -8.55 5.72
CA GLY A 161 6.88 -7.71 6.47
C GLY A 161 8.31 -8.26 6.49
N THR A 162 8.48 -9.55 6.81
CA THR A 162 9.83 -10.14 6.96
C THR A 162 10.51 -10.46 5.63
N GLY A 163 9.74 -10.78 4.59
CA GLY A 163 10.24 -11.27 3.30
C GLY A 163 10.88 -12.67 3.39
N PRO A 164 11.58 -13.11 2.34
CA PRO A 164 12.30 -14.39 2.34
C PRO A 164 13.43 -14.39 3.38
N ARG A 165 13.74 -15.56 3.95
CA ARG A 165 14.75 -15.72 5.00
C ARG A 165 16.09 -16.04 4.34
N THR A 166 16.73 -15.04 3.75
CA THR A 166 17.98 -15.20 3.00
C THR A 166 19.12 -14.38 3.60
N ALA A 167 20.36 -14.74 3.26
CA ALA A 167 21.56 -14.03 3.69
C ALA A 167 21.58 -12.55 3.27
N GLU A 168 21.10 -12.21 2.07
CA GLU A 168 21.04 -10.83 1.55
C GLU A 168 20.13 -9.94 2.40
N ARG A 169 19.13 -10.55 3.04
CA ARG A 169 18.22 -9.87 3.97
C ARG A 169 18.69 -9.93 5.42
N GLY A 170 19.92 -10.39 5.65
CA GLY A 170 20.57 -10.43 6.95
C GLY A 170 20.14 -11.58 7.85
N TYR A 171 19.53 -12.63 7.28
CA TYR A 171 19.29 -13.88 8.01
C TYR A 171 20.54 -14.77 7.96
N LEU A 172 20.74 -15.54 9.02
CA LEU A 172 21.89 -16.42 9.20
C LEU A 172 21.41 -17.87 9.43
N PRO A 173 22.25 -18.87 9.11
CA PRO A 173 21.96 -20.25 9.40
C PRO A 173 21.80 -20.48 10.91
N ALA A 174 20.68 -21.07 11.31
CA ALA A 174 20.39 -21.48 12.67
C ALA A 174 19.45 -22.72 12.67
N PRO A 175 19.31 -23.44 13.80
CA PRO A 175 18.40 -24.57 13.85
C PRO A 175 16.95 -24.16 13.52
N ILE A 176 16.35 -24.83 12.53
CA ILE A 176 14.96 -24.73 12.08
C ILE A 176 14.28 -26.10 12.24
N ILE A 177 12.94 -26.12 12.19
CA ILE A 177 12.16 -27.35 12.17
C ILE A 177 11.64 -27.55 10.73
N MET A 178 12.12 -28.58 10.06
CA MET A 178 11.79 -28.95 8.67
C MET A 178 11.29 -30.40 8.66
N GLY A 179 10.09 -30.66 8.13
CA GLY A 179 9.52 -32.02 8.12
C GLY A 179 9.42 -32.67 9.51
N GLY A 180 9.36 -31.85 10.57
CA GLY A 180 9.41 -32.31 11.95
C GLY A 180 10.81 -32.66 12.47
N GLN A 181 11.90 -32.52 11.72
CA GLN A 181 13.27 -32.70 12.20
C GLN A 181 13.98 -31.36 12.42
N PHE A 182 15.01 -31.35 13.25
CA PHE A 182 15.87 -30.17 13.41
C PHE A 182 16.95 -30.18 12.33
N GLU A 183 16.97 -29.12 11.53
CA GLU A 183 17.95 -28.92 10.48
C GLU A 183 18.57 -27.53 10.60
N MET A 184 19.73 -27.31 9.99
CA MET A 184 20.31 -25.97 9.87
C MET A 184 19.72 -25.28 8.64
N GLY A 185 19.19 -24.08 8.82
CA GLY A 185 18.74 -23.25 7.71
C GLY A 185 18.61 -21.79 8.11
N ASP A 186 18.46 -20.92 7.12
CA ASP A 186 18.36 -19.50 7.35
C ASP A 186 17.05 -19.13 8.04
N GLY A 187 17.12 -18.19 9.00
CA GLY A 187 15.94 -17.71 9.70
C GLY A 187 15.49 -18.58 10.89
N GLY A 188 16.34 -19.48 11.38
CA GLY A 188 16.10 -20.14 12.67
C GLY A 188 15.82 -19.12 13.78
N GLY A 189 14.66 -19.25 14.43
CA GLY A 189 14.15 -18.31 15.44
C GLY A 189 12.97 -17.43 14.98
N VAL A 190 12.72 -17.28 13.67
CA VAL A 190 11.66 -16.38 13.15
C VAL A 190 10.25 -16.80 13.61
N CYS A 191 9.95 -18.10 13.72
CA CYS A 191 8.67 -18.58 14.25
C CYS A 191 8.42 -18.15 15.71
N GLN A 192 9.48 -17.92 16.51
CA GLN A 192 9.31 -17.38 17.86
C GLN A 192 8.85 -15.93 17.82
N ALA A 193 9.39 -15.11 16.91
CA ALA A 193 8.93 -13.75 16.70
C ALA A 193 7.46 -13.72 16.26
N SER A 194 7.09 -14.54 15.27
CA SER A 194 5.70 -14.70 14.80
C SER A 194 4.77 -15.14 15.94
N SER A 195 5.15 -16.17 16.71
CA SER A 195 4.36 -16.64 17.86
C SER A 195 4.21 -15.55 18.93
N THR A 196 5.24 -14.74 19.17
CA THR A 196 5.16 -13.62 20.13
C THR A 196 4.16 -12.57 19.65
N LEU A 197 4.23 -12.18 18.37
CA LEU A 197 3.28 -11.24 17.77
C LEU A 197 1.85 -11.77 17.76
N TYR A 198 1.65 -13.04 17.42
CA TYR A 198 0.35 -13.69 17.41
C TYR A 198 -0.37 -13.56 18.76
N ASN A 199 0.36 -13.77 19.86
CA ASN A 199 -0.24 -13.67 21.19
C ASN A 199 -0.57 -12.21 21.57
N ALA A 200 0.25 -11.24 21.17
CA ALA A 200 -0.06 -9.81 21.36
C ALA A 200 -1.29 -9.40 20.53
N ALA A 201 -1.38 -9.83 19.27
CA ALA A 201 -2.53 -9.63 18.39
C ALA A 201 -3.81 -10.25 18.96
N ARG A 202 -3.72 -11.47 19.51
CA ARG A 202 -4.85 -12.13 20.19
C ARG A 202 -5.30 -11.36 21.42
N GLN A 203 -4.38 -10.86 22.24
CA GLN A 203 -4.74 -10.03 23.40
C GLN A 203 -5.40 -8.71 22.97
N ALA A 204 -4.91 -8.09 21.88
CA ALA A 204 -5.50 -6.90 21.27
C ALA A 204 -6.85 -7.14 20.58
N ARG A 205 -7.34 -8.39 20.57
CA ARG A 205 -8.59 -8.84 19.92
C ARG A 205 -8.61 -8.55 18.41
N LEU A 206 -7.46 -8.65 17.76
CA LEU A 206 -7.38 -8.60 16.29
C LEU A 206 -7.96 -9.88 15.69
N ARG A 207 -8.53 -9.77 14.48
CA ARG A 207 -9.12 -10.92 13.80
C ARG A 207 -8.02 -11.74 13.13
N ILE A 208 -7.70 -12.89 13.70
CA ILE A 208 -6.71 -13.82 13.12
C ILE A 208 -7.31 -14.42 11.84
N ILE A 209 -6.65 -14.18 10.71
CA ILE A 209 -7.07 -14.67 9.39
C ILE A 209 -6.34 -15.97 9.06
N GLU A 210 -5.06 -16.07 9.44
CA GLU A 210 -4.24 -17.24 9.20
C GLU A 210 -3.30 -17.47 10.38
N ARG A 211 -3.22 -18.73 10.81
CA ARG A 211 -2.27 -19.19 11.84
C ARG A 211 -2.04 -20.68 11.69
N HIS A 212 -0.78 -21.07 11.66
CA HIS A 212 -0.34 -22.47 11.63
C HIS A 212 0.32 -22.85 12.95
N GLY A 213 0.10 -24.07 13.41
CA GLY A 213 0.84 -24.65 14.53
C GLY A 213 2.12 -25.34 14.04
N HIS A 214 3.12 -25.43 14.89
CA HIS A 214 4.27 -26.30 14.65
C HIS A 214 3.83 -27.76 14.76
N SER A 215 4.44 -28.63 13.95
CA SER A 215 4.23 -30.08 14.02
C SER A 215 4.77 -30.71 15.31
N LYS A 216 5.66 -30.00 16.03
CA LYS A 216 6.20 -30.40 17.32
C LYS A 216 6.04 -29.30 18.37
N PRO A 217 5.85 -29.63 19.66
CA PRO A 217 5.77 -28.64 20.72
C PRO A 217 7.01 -27.74 20.78
N VAL A 218 6.78 -26.43 20.90
CA VAL A 218 7.83 -25.43 21.10
C VAL A 218 7.88 -24.99 22.56
N ARG A 219 9.07 -24.66 23.06
CA ARG A 219 9.27 -24.35 24.50
C ARG A 219 8.98 -22.90 24.88
N TYR A 220 8.93 -21.99 23.90
CA TYR A 220 8.83 -20.55 24.15
C TYR A 220 7.39 -20.03 24.29
N VAL A 221 6.37 -20.86 24.00
CA VAL A 221 4.95 -20.56 24.22
C VAL A 221 4.18 -21.83 24.63
N PRO A 222 3.08 -21.69 25.41
CA PRO A 222 2.17 -22.80 25.69
C PRO A 222 1.57 -23.44 24.43
N ALA A 223 1.04 -24.66 24.57
CA ALA A 223 0.31 -25.33 23.50
C ALA A 223 -0.85 -24.48 22.98
N GLY A 224 -1.02 -24.43 21.66
CA GLY A 224 -2.04 -23.61 20.99
C GLY A 224 -1.73 -22.12 20.93
N ARG A 225 -0.57 -21.68 21.45
CA ARG A 225 -0.13 -20.27 21.41
C ARG A 225 0.98 -20.00 20.42
N ASP A 226 1.38 -21.00 19.64
CA ASP A 226 2.40 -20.88 18.62
C ASP A 226 1.82 -20.45 17.26
N ALA A 227 2.63 -19.76 16.46
CA ALA A 227 2.34 -19.40 15.08
C ALA A 227 3.59 -19.72 14.23
N ALA A 228 3.57 -20.87 13.57
CA ALA A 228 4.60 -21.30 12.62
C ALA A 228 4.48 -20.48 11.32
N VAL A 229 5.63 -20.12 10.75
CA VAL A 229 5.70 -19.39 9.48
C VAL A 229 6.81 -19.94 8.60
N SER A 230 6.55 -20.01 7.31
CA SER A 230 7.48 -20.37 6.24
C SER A 230 7.20 -19.46 5.05
N PHE A 231 8.23 -18.81 4.51
CA PHE A 231 8.01 -17.86 3.42
C PHE A 231 7.48 -18.58 2.17
N GLY A 232 6.36 -18.10 1.63
CA GLY A 232 5.69 -18.69 0.45
C GLY A 232 4.74 -19.84 0.76
N ASP A 233 4.57 -20.22 2.02
CA ASP A 233 3.69 -21.33 2.43
C ASP A 233 2.84 -20.97 3.67
N GLN A 234 3.44 -20.97 4.86
CA GLN A 234 2.72 -20.71 6.12
C GLN A 234 2.91 -19.27 6.59
N ASP A 235 1.82 -18.57 6.88
CA ASP A 235 1.88 -17.19 7.39
C ASP A 235 1.11 -16.99 8.70
N LEU A 236 1.45 -15.90 9.39
CA LEU A 236 0.61 -15.31 10.40
C LEU A 236 -0.05 -14.08 9.78
N ARG A 237 -1.36 -14.14 9.59
CA ARG A 237 -2.15 -13.02 9.07
C ARG A 237 -3.25 -12.63 10.03
N PHE A 238 -3.46 -11.34 10.21
CA PHE A 238 -4.58 -10.81 11.00
C PHE A 238 -5.10 -9.50 10.41
N ALA A 239 -6.39 -9.24 10.58
CA ALA A 239 -7.01 -7.99 10.18
C ALA A 239 -7.23 -7.08 11.39
N ASN A 240 -7.17 -5.76 11.18
CA ASN A 240 -7.59 -4.77 12.17
C ASN A 240 -9.11 -4.53 12.08
N PRO A 241 -9.92 -5.04 13.02
CA PRO A 241 -11.38 -4.83 12.99
C PRO A 241 -11.81 -3.47 13.57
N ARG A 242 -10.87 -2.65 14.05
CA ARG A 242 -11.15 -1.40 14.74
C ARG A 242 -11.37 -0.25 13.76
N ALA A 243 -12.03 0.81 14.22
CA ALA A 243 -12.24 2.04 13.45
C ALA A 243 -10.98 2.90 13.32
N GLY A 244 -10.03 2.77 14.24
CA GLY A 244 -8.74 3.47 14.22
C GLY A 244 -7.57 2.56 13.82
N PRO A 245 -6.42 3.14 13.43
CA PRO A 245 -5.22 2.38 13.13
C PRO A 245 -4.66 1.67 14.37
N ILE A 246 -3.88 0.63 14.12
CA ILE A 246 -2.99 0.05 15.13
C ILE A 246 -1.53 0.15 14.68
N ILE A 247 -0.61 0.15 15.63
CA ILE A 247 0.84 0.11 15.38
C ILE A 247 1.42 -1.13 16.04
N ILE A 248 2.13 -1.93 15.25
CA ILE A 248 2.90 -3.09 15.74
C ILE A 248 4.26 -2.59 16.23
N LYS A 249 4.63 -2.91 17.46
CA LYS A 249 5.98 -2.70 17.99
C LYS A 249 6.61 -4.03 18.37
N MET A 250 7.82 -4.29 17.89
CA MET A 250 8.54 -5.54 18.18
C MET A 250 10.03 -5.29 18.34
N TRP A 251 10.61 -5.88 19.38
CA TRP A 251 12.05 -5.76 19.66
C TRP A 251 12.52 -6.93 20.53
N VAL A 252 13.86 -7.04 20.66
CA VAL A 252 14.49 -7.96 21.60
C VAL A 252 15.18 -7.16 22.69
N ALA A 253 14.88 -7.46 23.95
CA ALA A 253 15.53 -6.84 25.11
C ALA A 253 15.87 -7.89 26.17
N ARG A 254 17.12 -7.88 26.66
CA ARG A 254 17.59 -8.72 27.78
C ARG A 254 17.19 -10.20 27.64
N GLY A 255 17.43 -10.79 26.47
CA GLY A 255 17.09 -12.19 26.21
C GLY A 255 15.59 -12.49 26.01
N THR A 256 14.76 -11.46 25.86
CA THR A 256 13.31 -11.59 25.68
C THR A 256 12.87 -10.98 24.36
N VAL A 257 12.04 -11.69 23.61
CA VAL A 257 11.33 -11.15 22.45
C VAL A 257 10.05 -10.50 22.93
N CYS A 258 9.84 -9.23 22.59
CA CYS A 258 8.69 -8.43 23.01
C CYS A 258 7.86 -8.06 21.78
N ALA A 259 6.54 -8.18 21.90
CA ALA A 259 5.59 -7.64 20.95
C ALA A 259 4.55 -6.80 21.69
N GLU A 260 4.20 -5.66 21.11
CA GLU A 260 3.11 -4.80 21.54
C GLU A 260 2.28 -4.39 20.34
N ILE A 261 0.97 -4.30 20.55
CA ILE A 261 0.01 -3.71 19.64
C ILE A 261 -0.52 -2.46 20.31
N TRP A 262 -0.31 -1.32 19.66
CA TRP A 262 -0.79 -0.03 20.11
C TRP A 262 -2.03 0.36 19.30
N GLY A 263 -3.02 0.99 19.94
CA GLY A 263 -4.25 1.47 19.32
C GLY A 263 -4.77 2.74 19.99
N GLY A 264 -5.87 3.27 19.45
CA GLY A 264 -6.65 4.34 20.07
C GLY A 264 -7.44 3.89 21.29
N GLU A 265 -8.05 4.85 21.99
CA GLU A 265 -9.06 4.56 23.02
C GLU A 265 -10.25 3.89 22.33
N ASN A 266 -10.80 2.84 22.96
CA ASN A 266 -11.75 1.90 22.33
C ASN A 266 -12.89 2.57 21.57
#